data_AF-A0A2N2R0J3-F1
#
_entry.id   AF-A0A2N2R0J3-F1
#
_cell.length_a   1.000
_cell.length_b   1.000
_cell.length_c   1.000
_cell.angle_alpha   90.00
_cell.angle_beta   90.00
_cell.angle_gamma   90.00
#
_symmetry.space_group_name_H-M   'P 1'
#
loop_
_entity.id
_entity.type
_entity.pdbx_description
1 polymer ?
#
loop_
_entity_poly.entity_id
_entity_poly.type
_entity_poly.pdbx_seq_one_letter_code
_entity_poly.pdbx_strand_id
1 'polypeptide(L)'
;MRNNQPVNNRETLLPEGQFIYSRTDLNGNITEANEAFANISGFCREEMIGQSHNLVRHPDMPEEAVAGMRTGAAQVENGVTLVQNAQNALREINVQMGVTMEMVSDISHSSSEQESAMTVMAQGVERISSMTEQNMVVVNQTTLMVEQLNTMVDRMEKSVTQYSV
;
A
#
# COMPACT_ATOMS: atom_id res chain seq x y z
N MET A 1 -9.51 -16.29 -47.76
CA MET A 1 -8.65 -17.39 -47.27
C MET A 1 -7.75 -17.86 -48.39
N ARG A 2 -6.49 -18.20 -48.11
CA ARG A 2 -5.58 -18.76 -49.12
C ARG A 2 -6.08 -20.15 -49.50
N ASN A 3 -6.18 -20.43 -50.81
CA ASN A 3 -6.54 -21.76 -51.28
C ASN A 3 -5.26 -22.59 -51.41
N ASN A 4 -5.07 -23.57 -50.52
CA ASN A 4 -3.89 -24.43 -50.48
C ASN A 4 -4.10 -25.78 -51.20
N GLN A 5 -4.92 -25.79 -52.25
CA GLN A 5 -5.10 -26.95 -53.14
C GLN A 5 -4.02 -26.99 -54.25
N PRO A 6 -3.72 -28.17 -54.83
CA PRO A 6 -4.29 -29.50 -54.53
C PRO A 6 -3.64 -30.19 -53.32
N VAL A 7 -4.43 -30.98 -52.60
CA VAL A 7 -3.93 -31.91 -51.56
C VAL A 7 -3.55 -33.22 -52.25
N ASN A 8 -2.34 -33.73 -52.01
CA ASN A 8 -1.80 -34.93 -52.69
C ASN A 8 -2.01 -36.24 -51.91
N ASN A 9 -2.67 -36.18 -50.75
CA ASN A 9 -2.98 -37.31 -49.86
C ASN A 9 -1.75 -38.16 -49.48
N ARG A 10 -0.55 -37.57 -49.52
CA ARG A 10 0.71 -38.21 -49.14
C ARG A 10 1.11 -37.73 -47.75
N GLU A 11 1.16 -38.66 -46.81
CA GLU A 11 1.63 -38.40 -45.46
C GLU A 11 3.15 -38.11 -45.45
N THR A 12 3.55 -37.10 -44.67
CA THR A 12 4.96 -36.80 -44.39
C THR A 12 5.22 -37.14 -42.94
N LEU A 13 6.00 -38.20 -42.72
CA LEU A 13 6.31 -38.67 -41.37
C LEU A 13 7.38 -37.78 -40.72
N LEU A 14 7.12 -37.38 -39.48
CA LEU A 14 8.09 -36.69 -38.64
C LEU A 14 9.15 -37.70 -38.16
N PRO A 15 10.45 -37.44 -38.35
CA PRO A 15 11.50 -38.32 -37.87
C PRO A 15 11.47 -38.51 -36.35
N GLU A 16 11.89 -39.69 -35.88
CA GLU A 16 11.90 -40.02 -34.46
C GLU A 16 12.79 -39.03 -33.67
N GLY A 17 12.28 -38.53 -32.54
CA GLY A 17 12.96 -37.53 -31.71
C GLY A 17 12.86 -36.08 -32.19
N GLN A 18 12.18 -35.82 -33.31
CA GLN A 18 11.88 -34.46 -33.75
C GLN A 18 10.48 -34.02 -33.32
N PHE A 19 10.31 -32.72 -33.10
CA PHE A 19 9.02 -32.08 -32.89
C PHE A 19 8.89 -30.89 -33.84
N ILE A 20 7.67 -30.54 -34.21
CA ILE A 20 7.39 -29.32 -34.98
C ILE A 20 6.74 -28.31 -34.06
N TYR A 21 7.12 -27.04 -34.18
CA TYR A 21 6.39 -25.97 -33.53
C TYR A 21 6.43 -24.68 -34.34
N SER A 22 5.39 -23.88 -34.15
CA SER A 22 5.30 -22.51 -34.60
C SER A 22 4.61 -21.66 -33.55
N ARG A 23 5.03 -20.41 -33.42
CA ARG A 23 4.37 -19.38 -32.62
C ARG A 23 3.78 -18.34 -33.55
N THR A 24 2.60 -17.83 -33.20
CA THR A 24 1.98 -16.71 -33.93
C THR A 24 1.76 -15.52 -33.02
N ASP A 25 1.64 -14.34 -33.61
CA ASP A 25 1.02 -13.18 -32.96
C ASP A 25 -0.51 -13.35 -32.86
N LEU A 26 -1.20 -12.35 -32.28
CA LEU A 26 -2.66 -12.34 -32.15
C LEU A 26 -3.39 -12.22 -33.51
N ASN A 27 -2.71 -11.68 -34.53
CA ASN A 27 -3.24 -11.60 -35.90
C ASN A 27 -3.11 -12.95 -36.63
N GLY A 28 -2.33 -13.89 -36.08
CA GLY A 28 -2.04 -15.19 -36.66
C GLY A 28 -0.86 -15.17 -37.63
N ASN A 29 0.03 -14.17 -37.56
CA ASN A 29 1.29 -14.17 -38.31
C ASN A 29 2.34 -14.95 -37.53
N ILE A 30 3.14 -15.77 -38.23
CA ILE A 30 4.17 -16.60 -37.65
C ILE A 30 5.30 -15.71 -37.12
N THR A 31 5.54 -15.75 -35.81
CA THR A 31 6.65 -15.03 -35.15
C THR A 31 7.84 -15.94 -34.89
N GLU A 32 7.60 -17.24 -34.80
CA GLU A 32 8.63 -18.24 -34.58
C GLU A 32 8.22 -19.56 -35.24
N ALA A 33 9.19 -20.29 -35.77
CA ALA A 33 9.04 -21.64 -36.28
C ALA A 33 10.38 -22.35 -36.17
N ASN A 34 10.38 -23.64 -35.84
CA ASN A 34 11.61 -24.43 -35.94
C ASN A 34 11.85 -24.97 -37.35
N GLU A 35 13.10 -25.39 -37.59
CA GLU A 35 13.53 -25.94 -38.88
C GLU A 35 12.71 -27.18 -39.29
N ALA A 36 12.36 -28.05 -38.34
CA ALA A 36 11.53 -29.22 -38.63
C ALA A 36 10.15 -28.83 -39.18
N PHE A 37 9.50 -27.81 -38.60
CA PHE A 37 8.21 -27.29 -39.10
C PHE A 37 8.35 -26.69 -40.50
N ALA A 38 9.39 -25.89 -40.74
CA ALA A 38 9.65 -25.28 -42.04
C ALA A 38 9.90 -26.34 -43.13
N ASN A 39 10.82 -27.28 -42.86
CA ASN A 39 11.19 -28.36 -43.77
C ASN A 39 10.00 -29.25 -44.15
N ILE A 40 9.20 -29.67 -43.15
CA ILE A 40 8.02 -30.51 -43.39
C ILE A 40 6.93 -29.74 -44.14
N SER A 41 6.79 -28.44 -43.88
CA SER A 41 5.82 -27.59 -44.56
C SER A 41 6.26 -27.22 -45.99
N GLY A 42 7.52 -27.49 -46.35
CA GLY A 42 8.08 -27.17 -47.67
C GLY A 42 8.44 -25.70 -47.87
N PHE A 43 8.71 -24.97 -46.77
CA PHE A 43 9.11 -23.55 -46.79
C PHE A 43 10.46 -23.37 -46.12
N CYS A 44 11.18 -22.31 -46.47
CA CYS A 44 12.32 -21.86 -45.66
C CYS A 44 11.80 -21.06 -44.46
N ARG A 45 12.48 -21.14 -43.32
CA ARG A 45 12.07 -20.44 -42.10
C ARG A 45 11.91 -18.94 -42.34
N GLU A 46 12.83 -18.35 -43.10
CA GLU A 46 12.86 -16.93 -43.46
C GLU A 46 11.63 -16.51 -44.26
N GLU A 47 11.07 -17.41 -45.07
CA GLU A 47 9.84 -17.16 -45.84
C GLU A 47 8.59 -17.26 -44.96
N MET A 48 8.67 -17.98 -43.84
CA MET A 48 7.54 -18.17 -42.92
C MET A 48 7.40 -17.02 -41.92
N ILE A 49 8.51 -16.49 -41.41
CA ILE A 49 8.45 -15.43 -40.39
C ILE A 49 7.75 -14.19 -40.94
N GLY A 50 6.77 -13.68 -40.19
CA GLY A 50 5.91 -12.56 -40.56
C GLY A 50 4.75 -12.90 -41.48
N GLN A 51 4.70 -14.11 -42.06
CA GLN A 51 3.58 -14.54 -42.89
C GLN A 51 2.42 -15.06 -42.04
N SER A 52 1.19 -14.92 -42.57
CA SER A 52 0.02 -15.53 -41.93
C SER A 52 0.19 -17.05 -41.83
N HIS A 53 -0.13 -17.64 -40.67
CA HIS A 53 -0.12 -19.09 -40.43
C HIS A 53 -1.02 -19.86 -41.40
N ASN A 54 -1.98 -19.16 -42.03
CA ASN A 54 -2.77 -19.68 -43.14
C ASN A 54 -1.92 -20.16 -44.35
N LEU A 55 -0.63 -19.80 -44.41
CA LEU A 55 0.37 -20.33 -45.34
C LEU A 55 0.40 -21.86 -45.38
N VAL A 56 0.26 -22.51 -44.23
CA VAL A 56 0.39 -23.97 -44.07
C VAL A 56 -0.92 -24.65 -43.69
N ARG A 57 -2.05 -23.93 -43.78
CA ARG A 57 -3.37 -24.46 -43.40
C ARG A 57 -3.86 -25.50 -44.41
N HIS A 58 -4.23 -26.68 -43.94
CA HIS A 58 -4.88 -27.67 -44.78
C HIS A 58 -6.30 -27.21 -45.15
N PRO A 59 -6.78 -27.38 -46.41
CA PRO A 59 -8.13 -27.00 -46.82
C PRO A 59 -9.25 -27.60 -45.94
N ASP A 60 -9.02 -28.80 -45.40
CA ASP A 60 -9.98 -29.50 -44.53
C ASP A 60 -9.97 -29.01 -43.07
N MET A 61 -9.07 -28.10 -42.69
CA MET A 61 -9.04 -27.54 -41.32
C MET A 61 -10.26 -26.64 -41.09
N PRO A 62 -11.15 -26.96 -40.12
CA PRO A 62 -12.33 -26.15 -39.84
C PRO A 62 -11.97 -24.71 -39.46
N GLU A 63 -12.79 -23.75 -39.87
CA GLU A 63 -12.59 -22.33 -39.51
C GLU A 63 -12.77 -22.10 -38.01
N GLU A 64 -13.66 -22.86 -37.39
CA GLU A 64 -13.99 -22.81 -35.97
C GLU A 64 -12.78 -23.13 -35.09
N ALA A 65 -11.86 -23.98 -35.56
CA ALA A 65 -10.65 -24.32 -34.82
C ALA A 65 -9.75 -23.10 -34.63
N VAL A 66 -9.52 -22.33 -35.69
CA VAL A 66 -8.70 -21.10 -35.65
C VAL A 66 -9.42 -20.00 -34.87
N ALA A 67 -10.74 -19.88 -35.03
CA ALA A 67 -11.55 -18.93 -34.27
C ALA A 67 -11.50 -19.22 -32.76
N GLY A 68 -11.62 -20.49 -32.36
CA GLY A 68 -11.53 -20.92 -30.97
C GLY A 68 -10.15 -20.62 -30.37
N MET A 69 -9.07 -20.88 -31.10
CA MET A 69 -7.71 -20.54 -30.66
C MET A 69 -7.53 -19.03 -30.44
N ARG A 70 -8.03 -18.19 -31.36
CA ARG A 70 -7.95 -16.72 -31.22
C ARG A 70 -8.72 -16.21 -30.01
N THR A 71 -9.93 -16.71 -29.80
CA THR A 71 -10.74 -16.37 -28.61
C THR A 71 -10.03 -16.79 -27.33
N GLY A 72 -9.45 -18.00 -27.29
CA GLY A 72 -8.68 -18.48 -26.15
C GLY A 72 -7.45 -17.62 -25.85
N ALA A 73 -6.69 -17.24 -26.88
CA ALA A 73 -5.53 -16.37 -26.74
C ALA A 73 -5.91 -14.99 -26.18
N ALA A 74 -6.97 -14.37 -26.71
CA ALA A 74 -7.47 -13.09 -26.22
C ALA A 74 -7.98 -13.20 -24.77
N GLN A 75 -8.61 -14.31 -24.39
CA GLN A 75 -9.05 -14.53 -23.02
C GLN A 75 -7.86 -14.66 -22.05
N VAL A 76 -6.79 -15.36 -22.45
CA VAL A 76 -5.56 -15.46 -21.66
C VAL A 76 -4.91 -14.10 -21.49
N GLU A 77 -4.79 -13.30 -22.55
CA GLU A 77 -4.23 -11.94 -22.49
C GLU A 77 -5.00 -11.03 -21.52
N ASN A 78 -6.34 -11.06 -21.59
CA ASN A 78 -7.19 -10.36 -20.63
C ASN A 78 -6.98 -10.86 -19.20
N GLY A 79 -6.87 -12.18 -19.02
CA GLY A 79 -6.59 -12.79 -17.71
C GLY A 79 -5.25 -12.36 -17.12
N VAL A 80 -4.19 -12.34 -17.94
CA VAL A 80 -2.86 -11.85 -17.54
C VAL A 80 -2.93 -10.39 -17.11
N THR A 81 -3.67 -9.55 -17.85
CA THR A 81 -3.86 -8.13 -17.50
C THR A 81 -4.56 -7.98 -16.15
N LEU A 82 -5.60 -8.77 -15.87
CA LEU A 82 -6.29 -8.75 -14.59
C LEU A 82 -5.37 -9.17 -13.42
N VAL A 83 -4.56 -10.20 -13.61
CA VAL A 83 -3.58 -10.64 -12.62
C VAL A 83 -2.53 -9.56 -12.37
N GLN A 84 -2.05 -8.89 -13.42
CA GLN A 84 -1.09 -7.80 -13.29
C GLN A 84 -1.68 -6.61 -12.51
N ASN A 85 -2.95 -6.27 -12.76
CA ASN A 85 -3.65 -5.21 -12.02
C ASN A 85 -3.82 -5.59 -10.54
N ALA A 86 -4.20 -6.84 -10.26
CA ALA A 86 -4.30 -7.34 -8.88
C ALA A 86 -2.94 -7.31 -8.16
N GLN A 87 -1.86 -7.70 -8.85
CA GLN A 87 -0.49 -7.63 -8.31
C GLN A 87 -0.10 -6.19 -7.96
N ASN A 88 -0.41 -5.22 -8.83
CA ASN A 88 -0.13 -3.82 -8.59
C ASN A 88 -0.90 -3.29 -7.37
N ALA A 89 -2.19 -3.62 -7.26
CA ALA A 89 -3.01 -3.24 -6.10
C ALA A 89 -2.46 -3.83 -4.78
N LEU A 90 -2.04 -5.10 -4.78
CA LEU A 90 -1.42 -5.72 -3.60
C LEU A 90 -0.08 -5.08 -3.22
N ARG A 91 0.69 -4.61 -4.21
CA ARG A 91 1.93 -3.88 -3.95
C ARG A 91 1.65 -2.54 -3.29
N GLU A 92 0.65 -1.83 -3.77
CA GLU A 92 0.21 -0.53 -3.22
C GLU A 92 -0.30 -0.68 -1.78
N ILE A 93 -1.10 -1.72 -1.50
CA ILE A 93 -1.54 -2.07 -0.15
C ILE A 93 -0.35 -2.31 0.78
N ASN A 94 0.66 -3.08 0.35
CA ASN A 94 1.84 -3.35 1.16
C ASN A 94 2.62 -2.07 1.50
N VAL A 95 2.79 -1.17 0.53
CA VAL A 95 3.44 0.12 0.75
C VAL A 95 2.65 0.95 1.76
N GLN A 96 1.32 1.03 1.61
CA GLN A 96 0.46 1.79 2.51
C GLN A 96 0.42 1.19 3.93
N MET A 97 0.52 -0.14 4.04
CA MET A 97 0.63 -0.82 5.33
C MET A 97 1.92 -0.43 6.05
N GLY A 98 3.03 -0.26 5.32
CA GLY A 98 4.29 0.25 5.87
C GLY A 98 4.13 1.66 6.46
N VAL A 99 3.51 2.58 5.72
CA VAL A 99 3.23 3.94 6.20
C VAL A 99 2.31 3.92 7.43
N THR A 100 1.31 3.05 7.44
CA THR A 100 0.41 2.88 8.60
C THR A 100 1.18 2.42 9.84
N MET A 101 2.11 1.48 9.69
CA MET A 101 2.94 1.01 10.80
C MET A 101 3.86 2.11 11.34
N GLU A 102 4.41 2.94 10.48
CA GLU A 102 5.22 4.10 10.87
C GLU A 102 4.39 5.11 11.69
N MET A 103 3.20 5.47 11.21
CA MET A 103 2.28 6.35 11.96
C MET A 103 1.92 5.77 13.34
N VAL A 104 1.65 4.47 13.43
CA VAL A 104 1.35 3.80 14.70
C VAL A 104 2.55 3.84 15.64
N SER A 105 3.77 3.67 15.11
CA SER A 105 5.01 3.80 15.87
C SER A 105 5.18 5.21 16.44
N ASP A 106 4.96 6.25 15.62
CA ASP A 106 5.07 7.65 16.05
C ASP A 106 4.04 8.03 17.11
N ILE A 107 2.79 7.54 16.94
CA ILE A 107 1.74 7.70 17.94
C ILE A 107 2.15 7.03 19.25
N SER A 108 2.66 5.80 19.19
CA SER A 108 3.09 5.07 20.38
C SER A 108 4.23 5.77 21.12
N HIS A 109 5.20 6.33 20.39
CA HIS A 109 6.27 7.11 20.98
C HIS A 109 5.74 8.37 21.67
N SER A 110 4.89 9.13 20.97
CA SER A 110 4.26 10.35 21.49
C SER A 110 3.38 10.08 22.70
N SER A 111 2.64 8.96 22.72
CA SER A 111 1.83 8.56 23.87
C SER A 111 2.67 8.25 25.10
N SER A 112 3.85 7.64 24.94
CA SER A 112 4.77 7.39 26.05
C SER A 112 5.34 8.69 26.62
N GLU A 113 5.68 9.66 25.76
CA GLU A 113 6.12 10.99 26.22
C GLU A 113 4.99 11.73 26.96
N GLN A 114 3.75 11.65 26.45
CA GLN A 114 2.58 12.24 27.11
C GLN A 114 2.32 11.62 28.48
N GLU A 115 2.49 10.31 28.65
CA GLU A 115 2.34 9.65 29.94
C GLU A 115 3.33 10.23 30.98
N SER A 116 4.59 10.44 30.56
CA SER A 116 5.59 11.09 31.39
C SER A 116 5.18 12.52 31.74
N ALA A 117 4.72 13.30 30.76
CA ALA A 117 4.24 14.66 30.98
C ALA A 117 3.04 14.71 31.94
N MET A 118 2.11 13.77 31.83
CA MET A 118 0.95 13.65 32.73
C MET A 118 1.37 13.34 34.16
N THR A 119 2.40 12.52 34.36
CA THR A 119 2.98 12.26 35.68
C THR A 119 3.52 13.54 36.31
N VAL A 120 4.25 14.35 35.53
CA VAL A 120 4.78 15.65 35.98
C VAL A 120 3.64 16.63 36.29
N MET A 121 2.59 16.66 35.46
CA MET A 121 1.41 17.49 35.73
C MET A 121 0.71 17.10 37.02
N ALA A 122 0.53 15.81 37.29
CA ALA A 122 -0.08 15.34 38.54
C ALA A 122 0.72 15.81 39.76
N GLN A 123 2.05 15.67 39.72
CA GLN A 123 2.93 16.20 40.77
C GLN A 123 2.85 17.73 40.91
N GLY A 124 2.69 18.44 39.78
CA GLY A 124 2.47 19.89 39.76
C GLY A 124 1.18 20.30 40.47
N VAL A 125 0.08 19.58 40.21
CA VAL A 125 -1.21 19.81 40.86
C VAL A 125 -1.12 19.56 42.37
N GLU A 126 -0.43 18.49 42.80
CA GLU A 126 -0.20 18.23 44.23
C GLU A 126 0.59 19.36 44.91
N ARG A 127 1.64 19.86 44.25
CA ARG A 127 2.41 21.01 44.77
C ARG A 127 1.56 22.27 44.89
N ILE A 128 0.74 22.57 43.88
CA ILE A 128 -0.17 23.73 43.91
C ILE A 128 -1.16 23.60 45.06
N SER A 129 -1.72 22.40 45.27
CA SER A 129 -2.63 22.14 46.39
C SER A 129 -1.94 22.39 47.74
N SER A 130 -0.75 21.85 47.93
CA SER A 130 0.04 22.06 49.17
C SER A 130 0.40 23.53 49.39
N MET A 131 0.81 24.27 48.35
CA MET A 131 1.08 25.71 48.45
C MET A 131 -0.19 26.50 48.77
N THR A 132 -1.34 26.11 48.23
CA THR A 132 -2.62 26.77 48.52
C THR A 132 -3.00 26.59 49.98
N GLU A 133 -2.78 25.40 50.54
CA GLU A 133 -2.98 25.13 51.97
C GLU A 133 -2.03 25.96 52.85
N GLN A 134 -0.75 26.05 52.48
CA GLN A 134 0.22 26.92 53.16
C GLN A 134 -0.17 28.40 53.09
N ASN A 135 -0.65 28.87 51.93
CA ASN A 135 -1.12 30.25 51.78
C ASN A 135 -2.29 30.54 52.71
N MET A 136 -3.23 29.60 52.91
CA MET A 136 -4.31 29.76 53.87
C MET A 136 -3.80 29.89 55.31
N VAL A 137 -2.75 29.14 55.68
CA VAL A 137 -2.10 29.28 56.99
C VAL A 137 -1.50 30.68 57.16
N VAL A 138 -0.76 31.17 56.16
CA VAL A 138 -0.15 32.50 56.18
C VAL A 138 -1.22 33.60 56.25
N VAL A 139 -2.32 33.46 55.50
CA VAL A 139 -3.46 34.39 55.56
C VAL A 139 -4.04 34.42 56.98
N ASN A 140 -4.29 33.26 57.60
CA ASN A 140 -4.78 33.20 58.98
C ASN A 140 -3.82 33.87 59.98
N GLN A 141 -2.51 33.65 59.85
CA GLN A 141 -1.50 34.32 60.68
C GLN A 141 -1.49 35.84 60.47
N THR A 142 -1.65 36.29 59.23
CA THR A 142 -1.70 37.70 58.88
C THR A 142 -2.94 38.36 59.48
N THR A 143 -4.11 37.70 59.41
CA THR A 143 -5.35 38.16 60.06
C THR A 143 -5.16 38.33 61.56
N LEU A 144 -4.55 37.35 62.24
CA LEU A 144 -4.25 37.43 63.68
C LEU A 144 -3.28 38.58 64.00
N MET A 145 -2.25 38.81 63.18
CA MET A 145 -1.35 39.96 63.35
C MET A 145 -2.08 41.30 63.20
N VAL A 146 -3.01 41.41 62.24
CA VAL A 146 -3.81 42.62 62.05
C VAL A 146 -4.69 42.89 63.28
N GLU A 147 -5.33 41.88 63.86
CA GLU A 147 -6.11 42.03 65.11
C GLU A 147 -5.23 42.48 66.29
N GLN A 148 -4.03 41.91 66.41
CA GLN A 148 -3.06 42.32 67.44
C GLN A 148 -2.60 43.77 67.26
N LEU A 149 -2.31 44.18 66.03
CA LEU A 149 -1.94 45.57 65.70
C LEU A 149 -3.08 46.53 66.02
N ASN A 150 -4.33 46.21 65.64
CA ASN A 150 -5.49 47.03 65.98
C ASN A 150 -5.65 47.18 67.50
N THR A 151 -5.48 46.10 68.25
CA THR A 151 -5.52 46.13 69.73
C THR A 151 -4.40 47.02 70.30
N MET A 152 -3.20 46.97 69.71
CA MET A 152 -2.07 47.79 70.15
C MET A 152 -2.31 49.27 69.86
N VAL A 153 -2.85 49.59 68.68
CA VAL A 153 -3.24 50.96 68.30
C VAL A 153 -4.31 51.51 69.25
N ASP A 154 -5.36 50.74 69.56
CA ASP A 154 -6.41 51.15 70.51
C ASP A 154 -5.85 51.42 71.92
N ARG A 155 -4.88 50.60 72.37
CA ARG A 155 -4.17 50.84 73.64
C ARG A 155 -3.31 52.09 73.61
N MET A 156 -2.62 52.35 72.50
CA MET A 156 -1.83 53.56 72.32
C MET A 156 -2.72 54.80 72.31
N GLU A 157 -3.87 54.77 71.61
CA GLU A 157 -4.84 55.85 71.58
C GLU A 157 -5.40 56.17 72.98
N LYS A 158 -5.81 55.13 73.73
CA LYS A 158 -6.24 55.28 75.14
C LYS A 158 -5.15 55.86 76.03
N SER A 159 -3.90 55.46 75.82
CA SER A 159 -2.77 55.98 76.60
C SER A 159 -2.51 57.45 76.28
N VAL A 160 -2.54 57.84 75.00
CA VAL A 160 -2.34 59.24 74.58
C VAL A 160 -3.48 60.13 75.08
N THR A 161 -4.74 59.70 74.96
CA THR A 161 -5.90 60.45 75.46
C THR A 161 -5.91 60.62 76.98
N GLN A 162 -5.32 59.68 77.74
CA GLN A 162 -5.15 59.82 79.19
C GLN A 162 -4.18 60.94 79.59
N TYR A 163 -3.28 61.35 78.68
CA TYR A 163 -2.30 62.43 78.91
C TYR A 163 -2.60 63.70 78.10
N SER A 164 -3.62 63.73 77.24
CA SER A 164 -4.10 64.97 76.64
C SER A 164 -5.01 65.71 77.63
N VAL A 165 -4.47 66.74 78.28
CA VAL A 165 -5.23 67.75 79.04
C VAL A 165 -5.95 68.68 78.08
#